data_AF-R7JRH9-F1
#
_entry.id   AF-R7JRH9-F1
#
_cell.length_a   1.000
_cell.length_b   1.000
_cell.length_c   1.000
_cell.angle_alpha   90.00
_cell.angle_beta   90.00
_cell.angle_gamma   90.00
#
_symmetry.space_group_name_H-M   'P 1'
#
loop_
_entity.id
_entity.type
_entity.pdbx_description
1 polymer ?
#
loop_
_entity_poly.entity_id
_entity_poly.type
_entity_poly.pdbx_seq_one_letter_code
_entity_poly.pdbx_strand_id
1 'polypeptide(L)'
;MLLAIDELNSLFPEQTSYFPSYEIMMDELRDYRFYADDMLHPSAQAIDYIWEQFVTNELDAESQNILKDCLEIQKAMAHKPFNPDSEAYRKFILQTLLKIDRLNEKMTFFDYSKERNILKTKLK
;
A
#
# COMPACT_ATOMS: atom_id res chain seq x y z
N MET A 1 11.11 6.00 25.84
CA MET A 1 10.70 6.07 24.43
C MET A 1 9.56 7.06 24.27
N LEU A 2 8.40 6.83 24.89
CA LEU A 2 7.23 7.71 24.76
C LEU A 2 7.49 9.16 25.22
N LEU A 3 8.16 9.37 26.35
CA LEU A 3 8.48 10.74 26.82
C LEU A 3 9.29 11.59 25.81
N ALA A 4 10.21 10.95 25.08
CA ALA A 4 11.01 11.66 24.08
C ALA A 4 10.18 11.99 22.83
N ILE A 5 9.26 11.10 22.45
CA ILE A 5 8.33 11.31 21.35
C ILE A 5 7.33 12.41 21.71
N ASP A 6 6.80 12.39 22.94
CA ASP A 6 5.90 13.43 23.45
C ASP A 6 6.57 14.80 23.46
N GLU A 7 7.84 14.87 23.90
CA GLU A 7 8.62 16.11 23.89
C GLU A 7 8.82 16.63 22.45
N LEU A 8 9.16 15.74 21.51
CA LEU A 8 9.30 16.12 20.10
C LEU A 8 8.00 16.61 19.48
N ASN A 9 6.89 15.91 19.72
CA ASN A 9 5.57 16.34 19.25
C ASN A 9 5.13 17.66 19.87
N SER A 10 5.51 17.93 21.12
CA SER A 10 5.24 19.23 21.75
C SER A 10 6.10 20.35 21.18
N LEU A 11 7.35 20.07 20.80
CA LEU A 11 8.26 21.07 20.24
C LEU A 11 7.99 21.36 18.76
N PHE A 12 7.50 20.37 18.01
CA PHE A 12 7.32 20.45 16.55
C PHE A 12 5.93 19.93 16.09
N PRO A 13 4.82 20.46 16.62
CA PRO A 13 3.48 19.88 16.44
C PRO A 13 2.98 19.84 14.98
N GLU A 14 3.55 20.63 14.08
CA GLU A 14 3.19 20.65 12.65
C GLU A 14 4.10 19.75 11.79
N GLN A 15 5.22 19.28 12.33
CA GLN A 15 6.22 18.52 11.58
C GLN A 15 6.32 17.06 12.04
N THR A 16 5.80 16.75 13.23
CA THR A 16 5.89 15.42 13.82
C THR A 16 4.51 14.93 14.26
N SER A 17 4.26 13.65 13.99
CA SER A 17 3.13 12.88 14.50
C SER A 17 3.67 11.55 15.00
N TYR A 18 3.01 10.96 15.99
CA TYR A 18 3.32 9.62 16.47
C TYR A 18 2.20 8.65 16.12
N PHE A 19 2.52 7.67 15.29
CA PHE A 19 1.66 6.52 15.02
C PHE A 19 1.99 5.37 15.99
N PRO A 20 1.04 4.87 16.80
CA PRO A 20 1.28 3.94 17.90
C PRO A 20 1.45 2.47 17.46
N SER A 21 2.27 2.22 16.43
CA SER A 21 2.52 0.86 15.91
C SER A 21 3.09 -0.12 16.95
N TYR A 22 3.93 0.38 17.86
CA TYR A 22 4.52 -0.43 18.94
C TYR A 22 3.45 -0.84 19.96
N GLU A 23 2.59 0.10 20.38
CA GLU A 23 1.50 -0.16 21.29
C GLU A 23 0.47 -1.11 20.68
N ILE A 24 0.11 -0.91 19.40
CA ILE A 24 -0.78 -1.86 18.68
C ILE A 24 -0.19 -3.28 18.75
N MET A 25 1.11 -3.43 18.47
CA MET A 25 1.75 -4.74 18.54
C MET A 25 1.75 -5.32 19.97
N MET A 26 2.11 -4.50 20.96
CA MET A 26 2.33 -4.95 22.32
C MET A 26 1.05 -5.11 23.14
N ASP A 27 -0.01 -4.36 22.84
CA ASP A 27 -1.24 -4.31 23.63
C ASP A 27 -2.41 -5.03 22.96
N GLU A 28 -2.54 -4.90 21.64
CA GLU A 28 -3.65 -5.49 20.88
C GLU A 28 -3.26 -6.83 20.22
N LEU A 29 -2.04 -6.92 19.68
CA LEU A 29 -1.54 -8.07 18.92
C LEU A 29 -0.52 -8.92 19.70
N ARG A 30 -0.63 -8.98 21.03
CA ARG A 30 0.35 -9.64 21.91
C ARG A 30 0.44 -11.17 21.75
N ASP A 31 -0.62 -11.80 21.26
CA ASP A 31 -0.66 -13.26 21.12
C ASP A 31 0.44 -13.77 20.17
N TYR A 32 1.09 -14.88 20.52
CA TYR A 32 2.18 -15.47 19.73
C TYR A 32 1.82 -15.73 18.27
N ARG A 33 0.54 -15.95 17.94
CA ARG A 33 0.08 -16.09 16.55
C ARG A 33 0.39 -14.87 15.67
N PHE A 34 0.58 -13.71 16.29
CA PHE A 34 0.88 -12.47 15.60
C PHE A 34 2.38 -12.25 15.40
N TYR A 35 3.22 -13.18 15.84
CA TYR A 35 4.64 -13.20 15.55
C TYR A 35 4.92 -14.20 14.41
N ALA A 36 5.95 -13.92 13.62
CA ALA A 36 6.45 -14.83 12.61
C ALA A 36 7.13 -16.06 13.27
N ASP A 37 7.54 -17.03 12.45
CA ASP A 37 8.16 -18.29 12.93
C ASP A 37 9.40 -18.07 13.81
N ASP A 38 10.08 -16.91 13.67
CA ASP A 38 11.23 -16.54 14.49
C ASP A 38 10.87 -15.94 15.86
N MET A 39 9.57 -15.77 16.13
CA MET A 39 9.02 -15.23 17.38
C MET A 39 9.49 -13.82 17.73
N LEU A 40 10.08 -13.11 16.77
CA LEU A 40 10.64 -11.77 16.94
C LEU A 40 9.91 -10.75 16.07
N HIS A 41 9.70 -11.09 14.80
CA HIS A 41 9.08 -10.18 13.86
C HIS A 41 7.55 -10.31 13.89
N PRO A 42 6.81 -9.24 13.57
CA PRO A 42 5.38 -9.35 13.33
C PRO A 42 5.09 -10.33 12.18
N SER A 43 4.07 -11.15 12.36
CA SER A 43 3.48 -12.00 11.33
C SER A 43 2.89 -11.14 10.20
N ALA A 44 2.66 -11.74 9.03
CA ALA A 44 2.00 -11.05 7.92
C ALA A 44 0.62 -10.46 8.34
N GLN A 45 -0.14 -11.20 9.15
CA GLN A 45 -1.44 -10.71 9.66
C GLN A 45 -1.29 -9.47 10.54
N ALA A 46 -0.26 -9.43 11.40
CA ALA A 46 0.00 -8.28 12.25
C ALA A 46 0.45 -7.06 11.43
N ILE A 47 1.30 -7.27 10.43
CA ILE A 47 1.72 -6.22 9.49
C ILE A 47 0.50 -5.63 8.77
N ASP A 48 -0.38 -6.48 8.23
CA ASP A 48 -1.58 -6.03 7.53
C ASP A 48 -2.51 -5.21 8.42
N TYR A 49 -2.69 -5.63 9.68
CA TYR A 49 -3.51 -4.90 10.65
C TYR A 49 -2.92 -3.53 11.00
N ILE A 50 -1.62 -3.48 11.32
CA ILE A 50 -0.93 -2.22 11.64
C ILE A 50 -0.97 -1.29 10.43
N TRP A 51 -0.80 -1.82 9.21
CA TRP A 51 -0.89 -1.05 7.98
C TRP A 51 -2.30 -0.47 7.75
N GLU A 52 -3.36 -1.23 8.02
CA GLU A 52 -4.74 -0.74 7.95
C GLU A 52 -5.00 0.42 8.93
N GLN A 53 -4.50 0.30 10.17
CA GLN A 53 -4.57 1.38 11.15
C GLN A 53 -3.78 2.60 10.70
N PHE A 54 -2.58 2.42 10.14
CA PHE A 54 -1.77 3.52 9.63
C PHE A 54 -2.48 4.27 8.51
N VAL A 55 -2.97 3.55 7.50
CA VAL A 55 -3.68 4.14 6.36
C VAL A 55 -4.93 4.90 6.81
N THR A 56 -5.66 4.36 7.79
CA THR A 56 -6.91 4.97 8.25
C THR A 56 -6.68 6.23 9.08
N ASN A 57 -5.62 6.26 9.90
CA ASN A 57 -5.41 7.34 10.88
C ASN A 57 -4.38 8.40 10.43
N GLU A 58 -3.38 8.03 9.62
CA GLU A 58 -2.28 8.93 9.24
C GLU A 58 -2.42 9.50 7.83
N LEU A 59 -3.27 8.91 6.98
CA LEU A 59 -3.50 9.40 5.61
C LEU A 59 -4.85 10.10 5.49
N ASP A 60 -4.85 11.24 4.79
CA ASP A 60 -6.09 11.92 4.41
C ASP A 60 -6.86 11.13 3.34
N ALA A 61 -8.12 11.53 3.14
CA ALA A 61 -9.01 10.84 2.20
C ALA A 61 -8.48 10.86 0.75
N GLU A 62 -7.76 11.90 0.35
CA GLU A 62 -7.15 11.98 -0.99
C GLU A 62 -6.04 10.93 -1.14
N SER A 63 -5.12 10.88 -0.17
CA SER A 63 -4.01 9.93 -0.12
C SER A 63 -4.48 8.48 -0.04
N GLN A 64 -5.54 8.21 0.74
CA GLN A 64 -6.17 6.89 0.79
C GLN A 64 -6.74 6.47 -0.58
N ASN A 65 -7.38 7.39 -1.31
CA ASN A 65 -7.90 7.11 -2.65
C ASN A 65 -6.77 6.84 -3.66
N ILE A 66 -5.67 7.59 -3.58
CA ILE A 66 -4.48 7.35 -4.42
C ILE A 66 -3.87 5.99 -4.12
N LEU A 67 -3.70 5.65 -2.83
CA LEU A 67 -3.19 4.34 -2.42
C LEU A 67 -4.07 3.21 -2.95
N LYS A 68 -5.40 3.37 -2.90
CA LYS A 68 -6.35 2.41 -3.48
C LYS A 68 -6.13 2.22 -4.98
N ASP A 69 -6.01 3.30 -5.74
CA ASP A 69 -5.75 3.24 -7.19
C ASP A 69 -4.42 2.50 -7.50
N CYS A 70 -3.36 2.79 -6.74
CA CYS A 70 -2.08 2.09 -6.83
C CYS A 70 -2.22 0.58 -6.57
N LEU A 71 -2.93 0.20 -5.50
CA LEU A 71 -3.15 -1.21 -5.15
C LEU A 71 -4.00 -1.94 -6.20
N GLU A 72 -4.98 -1.29 -6.81
CA GLU A 72 -5.76 -1.86 -7.92
C GLU A 72 -4.87 -2.14 -9.14
N ILE A 73 -3.97 -1.21 -9.49
CA ILE A 73 -3.00 -1.40 -10.57
C ILE A 73 -2.07 -2.58 -10.26
N GLN A 74 -1.51 -2.63 -9.05
CA GLN A 74 -0.63 -3.71 -8.62
C GLN A 74 -1.33 -5.08 -8.68
N LYS A 75 -2.57 -5.17 -8.17
CA LYS A 75 -3.40 -6.39 -8.25
C LYS A 75 -3.66 -6.79 -9.70
N ALA A 76 -3.97 -5.83 -10.57
CA ALA A 76 -4.20 -6.10 -11.98
C ALA A 76 -2.93 -6.62 -12.68
N MET A 77 -1.76 -6.08 -12.35
CA MET A 77 -0.48 -6.55 -12.89
C MET A 77 -0.12 -7.98 -12.43
N ALA A 78 -0.47 -8.33 -11.20
CA ALA A 78 -0.25 -9.67 -10.64
C ALA A 78 -1.23 -10.74 -11.15
N HIS A 79 -2.33 -10.31 -11.81
CA HIS A 79 -3.34 -11.23 -12.32
C HIS A 79 -2.77 -12.20 -13.36
N LYS A 80 -3.01 -13.50 -13.15
CA LYS A 80 -2.69 -14.58 -14.10
C LYS A 80 -3.97 -14.97 -14.86
N PRO A 81 -4.09 -14.65 -16.16
CA PRO A 81 -5.29 -14.97 -16.92
C PRO A 81 -5.39 -16.47 -17.18
N PHE A 82 -6.62 -16.98 -17.26
CA PHE A 82 -6.89 -18.34 -17.71
C PHE A 82 -6.66 -18.51 -19.22
N ASN A 83 -7.06 -17.51 -20.03
CA ASN A 83 -6.81 -17.45 -21.46
C ASN A 83 -6.12 -16.13 -21.83
N PRO A 84 -4.77 -16.11 -21.91
CA PRO A 84 -3.99 -14.92 -22.25
C PRO A 84 -4.32 -14.33 -23.64
N ASP A 85 -4.73 -15.15 -24.59
CA ASP A 85 -4.99 -14.71 -25.98
C ASP A 85 -6.41 -14.18 -26.18
N SER A 86 -7.23 -14.17 -25.13
CA SER A 86 -8.62 -13.73 -25.22
C SER A 86 -8.74 -12.21 -25.40
N GLU A 87 -9.76 -11.78 -26.15
CA GLU A 87 -10.10 -10.36 -26.28
C GLU A 87 -10.44 -9.74 -24.92
N ALA A 88 -11.04 -10.51 -24.01
CA ALA A 88 -11.34 -10.09 -22.64
C ALA A 88 -10.08 -9.73 -21.87
N TYR A 89 -9.02 -10.56 -21.94
CA TYR A 89 -7.75 -10.26 -21.28
C TYR A 89 -7.06 -9.04 -21.91
N ARG A 90 -7.06 -8.95 -23.24
CA ARG A 90 -6.55 -7.75 -23.94
C ARG A 90 -7.26 -6.48 -23.47
N LYS A 91 -8.60 -6.49 -23.37
CA LYS A 91 -9.39 -5.36 -22.83
C LYS A 91 -9.02 -5.06 -21.38
N PHE A 92 -8.86 -6.09 -20.54
CA PHE A 92 -8.43 -5.93 -19.16
C PHE A 92 -7.09 -5.19 -19.04
N ILE A 93 -6.08 -5.60 -19.80
CA ILE A 93 -4.76 -4.95 -19.81
C ILE A 93 -4.84 -3.49 -20.29
N LEU A 94 -5.61 -3.21 -21.34
CA LEU A 94 -5.83 -1.83 -21.81
C LEU A 94 -6.52 -0.97 -20.75
N GLN A 95 -7.49 -1.51 -20.01
CA GLN A 95 -8.12 -0.80 -18.90
C GLN A 95 -7.13 -0.52 -17.76
N THR A 96 -6.21 -1.45 -17.46
CA THR A 96 -5.14 -1.21 -16.48
C THR A 96 -4.21 -0.07 -16.92
N LEU A 97 -3.82 -0.03 -18.21
CA LEU A 97 -3.02 1.08 -18.75
C LEU A 97 -3.73 2.43 -18.62
N LEU A 98 -5.04 2.48 -18.93
CA LEU A 98 -5.84 3.70 -18.77
C LEU A 98 -5.94 4.15 -17.31
N LYS A 99 -5.97 3.23 -16.35
CA LYS A 99 -5.91 3.58 -14.92
C LYS A 99 -4.58 4.23 -14.56
N ILE A 100 -3.46 3.69 -15.06
CA ILE A 100 -2.12 4.28 -14.87
C ILE A 100 -2.05 5.68 -15.50
N ASP A 101 -2.64 5.88 -16.69
CA ASP A 101 -2.70 7.20 -17.33
C ASP A 101 -3.42 8.22 -16.46
N ARG A 102 -4.62 7.90 -15.98
CA ARG A 102 -5.41 8.78 -15.10
C ARG A 102 -4.70 9.08 -13.77
N LEU A 103 -3.98 8.10 -13.22
CA LEU A 103 -3.24 8.31 -11.99
C LEU A 103 -2.04 9.24 -12.21
N ASN A 104 -1.33 9.10 -13.32
CA ASN A 104 -0.22 9.99 -13.69
C ASN A 104 -0.64 11.42 -14.00
N GLU A 105 -1.86 11.62 -14.52
CA GLU A 105 -2.42 12.96 -14.71
C GLU A 105 -2.58 13.70 -13.38
N LYS A 106 -2.99 12.99 -12.31
CA LYS A 106 -3.10 13.54 -10.96
C LYS A 106 -1.74 13.66 -10.27
N MET A 107 -0.87 12.68 -10.48
CA MET A 107 0.41 12.51 -9.79
C MET A 107 1.56 12.47 -10.79
N THR A 108 1.93 13.66 -11.29
CA THR A 108 2.92 13.81 -12.37
C THR A 108 4.33 13.38 -12.00
N PHE A 109 4.64 13.26 -10.71
CA PHE A 109 5.94 12.86 -10.20
C PHE A 109 6.13 11.33 -10.05
N PHE A 110 5.07 10.54 -10.21
CA PHE A 110 5.19 9.08 -10.19
C PHE A 110 5.64 8.52 -11.55
N ASP A 111 6.74 7.78 -11.54
CA ASP A 111 7.22 7.06 -12.73
C ASP A 111 6.62 5.65 -12.82
N TYR A 112 5.73 5.45 -13.79
CA TYR A 112 5.14 4.14 -14.11
C TYR A 112 5.67 3.53 -15.42
N SER A 113 6.84 3.97 -15.89
CA SER A 113 7.40 3.52 -17.17
C SER A 113 7.64 2.01 -17.19
N LYS A 114 8.06 1.43 -16.06
CA LYS A 114 8.32 -0.02 -15.92
C LYS A 114 7.02 -0.82 -16.02
N GLU A 115 6.01 -0.43 -15.27
CA GLU A 115 4.68 -1.04 -15.20
C GLU A 115 4.00 -1.03 -16.58
N ARG A 116 4.07 0.13 -17.26
CA ARG A 116 3.58 0.29 -18.63
C ARG A 116 4.26 -0.66 -19.60
N ASN A 117 5.59 -0.79 -19.52
CA ASN A 117 6.34 -1.70 -20.39
C ASN A 117 5.96 -3.16 -20.14
N ILE A 118 5.84 -3.57 -18.87
CA ILE A 118 5.39 -4.93 -18.51
C ILE A 118 3.99 -5.20 -19.09
N LEU A 119 3.03 -4.29 -18.90
CA LEU A 119 1.68 -4.47 -19.44
C LEU A 119 1.65 -4.51 -20.97
N LYS A 120 2.46 -3.68 -21.65
CA LYS A 120 2.58 -3.71 -23.12
C LYS A 120 3.16 -5.02 -23.65
N THR A 121 4.09 -5.66 -22.92
CA THR A 121 4.59 -6.99 -23.33
C THR A 121 3.52 -8.08 -23.29
N LYS A 122 2.50 -7.93 -22.43
CA LYS A 122 1.35 -8.86 -22.33
C LYS A 122 0.29 -8.65 -23.42
N LEU A 123 0.43 -7.63 -24.26
CA LEU A 123 -0.48 -7.33 -25.39
C LEU A 123 0.01 -7.86 -26.74
N LYS A 124 1.24 -8.39 -26.79
CA LYS A 124 1.84 -9.00 -27.97
C LYS A 124 1.49 -10.48 -28.03
#